data_AF-A0AAF3F8T8-F1
#
_entry.id   AF-A0AAF3F8T8-F1
#
_cell.length_a   1.000
_cell.length_b   1.000
_cell.length_c   1.000
_cell.angle_alpha   90.00
_cell.angle_beta   90.00
_cell.angle_gamma   90.00
#
_symmetry.space_group_name_H-M   'P 1'
#
loop_
_entity.id
_entity.type
_entity.pdbx_description
1 polymer ?
#
loop_
_entity_poly.entity_id
_entity_poly.type
_entity_poly.pdbx_seq_one_letter_code
_entity_poly.pdbx_strand_id
1 'polypeptide(L)'
;MRSPGHVISHAVSEFFRKTGVQVYRHPAFFFWIPVLLTIFSAIGLFRWNEENRIWYLYSPSGAPSHYEHKVANEFFDDRGGKFWLEVSITAHDMGNLLRREHLDSIDALSQYLQFNFTVPCAKTIKATKNCSFDDLCSGACNDNQVIPIFNLIYRNATQRLHPNFRLTFPTMHLYNDEYYVGEHFAGVQIDRKTNLISHVKVIMLYFRTDRQNMVVGDALKRWEEKLIDFTANYKNPLLNISSTSDGIVSQEVRRNGMSCVPFFNLSIVLVFSSFSSQIGDSTSLSHNVVMAFLGIVGPLMAVGTT
;
A
#
# COMPACT_ATOMS: atom_id res chain seq x y z
N MET A 1 -57.88 33.96 2.24
CA MET A 1 -57.49 32.53 2.13
C MET A 1 -56.11 32.38 2.77
N ARG A 2 -55.90 31.38 3.64
CA ARG A 2 -54.57 31.15 4.25
C ARG A 2 -53.61 30.64 3.18
N SER A 3 -52.36 31.10 3.18
CA SER A 3 -51.36 30.67 2.20
C SER A 3 -51.03 29.17 2.36
N PRO A 4 -50.74 28.44 1.28
CA PRO A 4 -50.41 27.01 1.37
C PRO A 4 -49.24 26.72 2.32
N GLY A 5 -48.22 27.60 2.33
CA GLY A 5 -47.08 27.49 3.24
C GLY A 5 -47.46 27.63 4.73
N HIS A 6 -48.44 28.47 5.05
CA HIS A 6 -48.94 28.59 6.42
C HIS A 6 -49.68 27.33 6.88
N VAL A 7 -50.46 26.69 6.00
CA VAL A 7 -51.17 25.44 6.32
C VAL A 7 -50.17 24.30 6.56
N ILE A 8 -49.15 24.17 5.70
CA ILE A 8 -48.11 23.15 5.84
C ILE A 8 -47.29 23.38 7.12
N SER A 9 -46.84 24.62 7.37
CA SER A 9 -46.07 24.96 8.58
C SER A 9 -46.86 24.66 9.86
N HIS A 10 -48.15 24.98 9.88
CA HIS A 10 -49.02 24.67 11.01
C HIS A 10 -49.18 23.16 11.21
N ALA A 11 -49.34 22.38 10.13
CA ALA A 11 -49.44 20.93 10.21
C ALA A 11 -48.14 20.29 10.76
N VAL A 12 -46.99 20.78 10.31
CA VAL A 12 -45.67 20.34 10.78
C VAL A 12 -45.45 20.71 12.26
N SER A 13 -45.81 21.93 12.64
CA SER A 13 -45.72 22.38 14.03
C SER A 13 -46.61 21.55 14.96
N GLU A 14 -47.85 21.27 14.56
CA GLU A 14 -48.76 20.39 15.30
C GLU A 14 -48.22 18.96 15.40
N PHE A 15 -47.60 18.44 14.34
CA PHE A 15 -46.94 17.14 14.36
C PHE A 15 -45.80 17.10 15.40
N PHE A 16 -44.84 18.04 15.33
CA PHE A 16 -43.74 18.10 16.29
C PHE A 16 -44.22 18.35 17.73
N ARG A 17 -45.27 19.14 17.92
CA ARG A 17 -45.89 19.37 19.23
C ARG A 17 -46.43 18.05 19.80
N LYS A 18 -47.18 17.28 19.01
CA LYS A 18 -47.71 15.97 19.43
C LYS A 18 -46.59 14.98 19.74
N THR A 19 -45.58 14.90 18.88
CA THR A 19 -44.41 14.02 19.08
C THR A 19 -43.62 14.42 20.33
N GLY A 20 -43.40 15.72 20.56
CA GLY A 20 -42.74 16.23 21.76
C GLY A 20 -43.49 15.88 23.05
N VAL A 21 -44.83 16.00 23.05
CA VAL A 21 -45.67 15.58 24.19
C VAL A 21 -45.54 14.07 24.45
N GLN A 22 -45.45 13.25 23.41
CA GLN A 22 -45.27 11.80 23.54
C GLN A 22 -43.90 11.44 24.13
N VAL A 23 -42.83 12.11 23.68
CA VAL A 23 -41.47 11.90 24.22
C VAL A 23 -41.39 12.33 25.69
N TYR A 24 -41.99 13.47 26.03
CA TYR A 24 -42.04 13.97 27.41
C TYR A 24 -42.80 13.02 28.35
N ARG A 25 -43.86 12.36 27.88
CA ARG A 25 -44.63 11.39 28.68
C ARG A 25 -43.89 10.07 28.92
N HIS A 26 -42.99 9.67 28.03
CA HIS A 26 -42.27 8.38 28.10
C HIS A 26 -40.75 8.52 27.89
N PRO A 27 -40.04 9.35 28.68
CA PRO A 27 -38.65 9.71 28.40
C PRO A 27 -37.69 8.52 28.45
N ALA A 28 -37.90 7.57 29.37
CA ALA A 28 -37.07 6.38 29.51
C ALA A 28 -37.09 5.49 28.25
N PHE A 29 -38.26 5.33 27.64
CA PHE A 29 -38.42 4.49 26.44
C PHE A 29 -37.67 5.08 25.24
N PHE A 30 -37.83 6.39 25.00
CA PHE A 30 -37.16 7.09 23.90
C PHE A 30 -35.65 7.28 24.11
N PHE A 31 -35.15 7.18 25.34
CA PHE A 31 -33.72 7.18 25.64
C PHE A 31 -33.08 5.80 25.46
N TRP A 32 -33.66 4.76 26.07
CA TRP A 32 -33.03 3.43 26.12
C TRP A 32 -33.12 2.67 24.80
N ILE A 33 -34.17 2.88 24.00
CA ILE A 33 -34.32 2.15 22.73
C ILE A 33 -33.20 2.47 21.73
N PRO A 34 -32.90 3.74 21.41
CA PRO A 34 -31.77 4.07 20.55
C PRO A 34 -30.45 3.53 21.08
N VAL A 35 -30.23 3.61 22.40
CA VAL A 35 -29.03 3.07 23.05
C VAL A 35 -28.92 1.55 22.82
N LEU A 36 -29.96 0.79 23.11
CA LEU A 36 -29.96 -0.66 22.91
C LEU A 36 -29.82 -1.05 21.44
N LEU A 37 -30.47 -0.31 20.54
CA LEU A 37 -30.35 -0.52 19.10
C LEU A 37 -28.92 -0.29 18.63
N THR A 38 -28.27 0.78 19.08
CA THR A 38 -26.88 1.07 18.73
C THR A 38 -25.91 0.01 19.26
N ILE A 39 -26.10 -0.47 20.50
CA ILE A 39 -25.31 -1.59 21.05
C ILE A 39 -25.50 -2.85 20.20
N PHE A 40 -26.74 -3.15 19.81
CA PHE A 40 -27.03 -4.31 18.97
C PHE A 40 -26.39 -4.19 17.58
N SER A 41 -26.48 -3.04 16.93
CA SER A 41 -25.83 -2.79 15.64
C SER A 41 -24.31 -2.85 15.73
N ALA A 42 -23.72 -2.39 16.85
CA ALA A 42 -22.27 -2.45 17.07
C ALA A 42 -21.73 -3.89 17.09
N ILE A 43 -22.56 -4.91 17.34
CA ILE A 43 -22.17 -6.33 17.20
C ILE A 43 -21.72 -6.63 15.75
N GLY A 44 -22.25 -5.91 14.76
CA GLY A 44 -21.83 -6.03 13.36
C GLY A 44 -20.34 -5.72 13.15
N LEU A 45 -19.75 -4.86 13.99
CA LEU A 45 -18.33 -4.49 13.90
C LEU A 45 -17.40 -5.69 14.16
N PHE A 46 -17.85 -6.77 14.81
CA PHE A 46 -17.06 -8.00 14.95
C PHE A 46 -16.78 -8.68 13.61
N ARG A 47 -17.60 -8.43 12.58
CA ARG A 47 -17.40 -8.96 11.22
C ARG A 47 -16.70 -7.96 10.29
N TRP A 48 -16.15 -6.87 10.84
CA TRP A 48 -15.44 -5.89 10.06
C TRP A 48 -14.17 -6.51 9.45
N ASN A 49 -14.09 -6.46 8.12
CA ASN A 49 -12.90 -6.87 7.38
C ASN A 49 -12.33 -5.65 6.67
N GLU A 50 -11.06 -5.37 6.90
CA GLU A 50 -10.34 -4.25 6.30
C GLU A 50 -9.81 -4.66 4.92
N GLU A 51 -10.28 -4.00 3.87
CA GLU A 51 -9.73 -4.14 2.53
C GLU A 51 -8.62 -3.10 2.35
N ASN A 52 -7.40 -3.55 2.07
CA ASN A 52 -6.21 -2.69 1.96
C ASN A 52 -5.59 -2.69 0.55
N ARG A 53 -6.21 -3.38 -0.41
CA ARG A 53 -5.70 -3.45 -1.78
C ARG A 53 -6.04 -2.16 -2.54
N ILE A 54 -5.00 -1.37 -2.86
CA ILE A 54 -5.15 -0.09 -3.57
C ILE A 54 -5.90 -0.24 -4.90
N TRP A 55 -5.52 -1.20 -5.74
CA TRP A 55 -6.15 -1.40 -7.05
C TRP A 55 -7.67 -1.65 -6.96
N TYR A 56 -8.13 -2.26 -5.86
CA TYR A 56 -9.53 -2.53 -5.60
C TYR A 56 -10.26 -1.30 -5.07
N LEU A 57 -9.63 -0.53 -4.16
CA LEU A 57 -10.22 0.66 -3.55
C LEU A 57 -10.29 1.88 -4.48
N TYR A 58 -9.35 2.00 -5.42
CA TYR A 58 -9.28 3.12 -6.37
C TYR A 58 -10.12 2.91 -7.63
N SER A 59 -10.77 1.75 -7.76
CA SER A 59 -11.67 1.43 -8.85
C SER A 59 -13.11 1.31 -8.34
N PRO A 60 -14.13 1.77 -9.11
CA PRO A 60 -15.53 1.55 -8.74
C PRO A 60 -15.86 0.06 -8.64
N SER A 61 -16.69 -0.34 -7.68
CA SER A 61 -17.05 -1.75 -7.42
C SER A 61 -17.68 -2.48 -8.61
N GLY A 62 -18.32 -1.75 -9.52
CA GLY A 62 -18.90 -2.27 -10.76
C GLY A 62 -18.03 -2.09 -12.00
N ALA A 63 -16.74 -1.72 -11.87
CA ALA A 63 -15.89 -1.46 -13.01
C ALA A 63 -15.58 -2.76 -13.79
N PRO A 64 -15.54 -2.71 -15.13
CA PRO A 64 -15.18 -3.87 -15.97
C PRO A 64 -13.83 -4.50 -15.62
N SER A 65 -12.88 -3.70 -15.12
CA SER A 65 -11.57 -4.16 -14.65
C SER A 65 -11.66 -5.23 -13.56
N HIS A 66 -12.66 -5.19 -12.67
CA HIS A 66 -12.84 -6.23 -11.66
C HIS A 66 -13.28 -7.57 -12.28
N TYR A 67 -14.12 -7.52 -13.31
CA TYR A 67 -14.52 -8.72 -14.04
C TYR A 67 -13.33 -9.31 -14.80
N GLU A 68 -12.59 -8.47 -15.54
CA GLU A 68 -11.38 -8.88 -16.26
C GLU A 68 -10.33 -9.47 -15.32
N HIS A 69 -10.09 -8.84 -14.17
CA HIS A 69 -9.17 -9.36 -13.15
C HIS A 69 -9.63 -10.70 -12.59
N LYS A 70 -10.94 -10.88 -12.35
CA LYS A 70 -11.49 -12.17 -11.89
C LYS A 70 -11.30 -13.27 -12.95
N VAL A 71 -11.59 -12.98 -14.21
CA VAL A 71 -11.40 -13.92 -15.33
C VAL A 71 -9.91 -14.26 -15.49
N ALA A 72 -9.02 -13.27 -15.38
CA ALA A 72 -7.58 -13.50 -15.44
C ALA A 72 -7.10 -14.39 -14.29
N ASN A 73 -7.54 -14.14 -13.05
CA ASN A 73 -7.15 -14.95 -11.90
C ASN A 73 -7.64 -16.40 -12.03
N GLU A 74 -8.84 -16.62 -12.57
CA GLU A 74 -9.37 -17.96 -12.84
C GLU A 74 -8.58 -18.66 -13.96
N PHE A 75 -8.23 -17.95 -15.03
CA PHE A 75 -7.46 -18.49 -16.15
C PHE A 75 -6.02 -18.85 -15.76
N PHE A 76 -5.36 -18.01 -14.96
CA PHE A 76 -3.97 -18.22 -14.53
C PHE A 76 -3.84 -19.09 -13.27
N ASP A 77 -4.95 -19.59 -12.69
CA ASP A 77 -4.99 -20.27 -11.39
C ASP A 77 -4.24 -19.49 -10.30
N ASP A 78 -4.42 -18.16 -10.29
CA ASP A 78 -3.76 -17.27 -9.34
C ASP A 78 -4.47 -17.34 -7.98
N ARG A 79 -3.92 -18.14 -7.05
CA ARG A 79 -4.52 -18.43 -5.74
C ARG A 79 -4.17 -17.43 -4.64
N GLY A 80 -3.29 -16.46 -4.90
CA GLY A 80 -2.90 -15.49 -3.87
C GLY A 80 -2.41 -14.14 -4.37
N GLY A 81 -2.44 -13.91 -5.68
CA GLY A 81 -1.97 -12.70 -6.33
C GLY A 81 -0.48 -12.77 -6.67
N LYS A 82 -0.11 -11.96 -7.65
CA LYS A 82 1.30 -11.70 -7.98
C LYS A 82 1.97 -10.86 -6.88
N PHE A 83 3.20 -11.21 -6.56
CA PHE A 83 4.11 -10.43 -5.74
C PHE A 83 5.10 -9.71 -6.66
N TRP A 84 5.21 -8.40 -6.48
CA TRP A 84 6.11 -7.55 -7.25
C TRP A 84 6.82 -6.60 -6.30
N LEU A 85 8.15 -6.69 -6.28
CA LEU A 85 9.01 -5.74 -5.59
C LEU A 85 10.15 -5.31 -6.52
N GLU A 86 10.44 -4.02 -6.49
CA GLU A 86 11.51 -3.39 -7.26
C GLU A 86 12.52 -2.74 -6.31
N VAL A 87 13.81 -2.89 -6.64
CA VAL A 87 14.89 -2.18 -5.96
C VAL A 87 15.58 -1.29 -6.98
N SER A 88 15.42 0.01 -6.82
CA SER A 88 16.07 1.03 -7.64
C SER A 88 17.44 1.39 -7.07
N ILE A 89 18.46 1.33 -7.92
CA ILE A 89 19.86 1.60 -7.57
C ILE A 89 20.36 2.81 -8.35
N THR A 90 20.94 3.76 -7.63
CA THR A 90 21.57 4.98 -8.17
C THR A 90 22.99 5.11 -7.64
N ALA A 91 23.88 5.76 -8.39
CA ALA A 91 25.20 6.08 -7.87
C ALA A 91 25.08 7.16 -6.78
N HIS A 92 25.91 7.11 -5.74
CA HIS A 92 25.89 8.12 -4.68
C HIS A 92 26.18 9.54 -5.22
N ASP A 93 27.04 9.64 -6.23
CA ASP A 93 27.36 10.89 -6.95
C ASP A 93 26.37 11.22 -8.08
N MET A 94 25.29 10.43 -8.23
CA MET A 94 24.30 10.55 -9.31
C MET A 94 24.89 10.46 -10.73
N GLY A 95 26.11 9.93 -10.85
CA GLY A 95 26.83 9.74 -12.12
C GLY A 95 26.52 8.40 -12.79
N ASN A 96 27.44 7.96 -13.64
CA ASN A 96 27.28 6.74 -14.44
C ASN A 96 27.40 5.47 -13.58
N LEU A 97 26.45 4.55 -13.69
CA LEU A 97 26.52 3.24 -13.00
C LEU A 97 27.36 2.20 -13.73
N LEU A 98 27.74 2.44 -14.98
CA LEU A 98 28.56 1.51 -15.78
C LEU A 98 30.04 1.46 -15.38
N ARG A 99 30.42 2.10 -14.27
CA ARG A 99 31.76 2.01 -13.70
C ARG A 99 31.99 0.61 -13.13
N ARG A 100 33.20 0.08 -13.28
CA ARG A 100 33.53 -1.31 -12.86
C ARG A 100 33.17 -1.58 -11.40
N GLU A 101 33.63 -0.74 -10.48
CA GLU A 101 33.35 -0.88 -9.04
C GLU A 101 31.85 -0.83 -8.71
N HIS A 102 31.07 -0.06 -9.48
CA HIS A 102 29.63 0.08 -9.26
C HIS A 102 28.91 -1.17 -9.79
N LEU A 103 29.19 -1.61 -11.02
CA LEU A 103 28.59 -2.82 -11.59
C LEU A 103 28.93 -4.07 -10.76
N ASP A 104 30.16 -4.20 -10.28
CA ASP A 104 30.56 -5.33 -9.42
C ASP A 104 29.82 -5.29 -8.07
N SER A 105 29.64 -4.10 -7.49
CA SER A 105 28.85 -3.92 -6.26
C SER A 105 27.37 -4.23 -6.46
N ILE A 106 26.81 -3.89 -7.63
CA ILE A 106 25.42 -4.16 -7.98
C ILE A 106 25.19 -5.65 -8.25
N ASP A 107 26.11 -6.32 -8.93
CA ASP A 107 26.08 -7.76 -9.15
C ASP A 107 26.12 -8.51 -7.80
N ALA A 108 27.05 -8.14 -6.92
CA ALA A 108 27.13 -8.71 -5.57
C ALA A 108 25.85 -8.47 -4.75
N LEU A 109 25.27 -7.26 -4.84
CA LEU A 109 24.00 -6.94 -4.18
C LEU A 109 22.84 -7.79 -4.72
N SER A 110 22.73 -7.91 -6.04
CA SER A 110 21.70 -8.71 -6.71
C SER A 110 21.76 -10.18 -6.28
N GLN A 111 22.96 -10.77 -6.30
CA GLN A 111 23.17 -12.15 -5.85
C GLN A 111 22.87 -12.33 -4.36
N TYR A 112 23.26 -11.35 -3.53
CA TYR A 112 22.96 -11.39 -2.11
C TYR A 112 21.44 -11.37 -1.85
N LEU A 113 20.70 -10.46 -2.49
CA LEU A 113 19.26 -10.33 -2.33
C LEU A 113 18.49 -11.56 -2.83
N GLN A 114 18.96 -12.18 -3.92
CA GLN A 114 18.34 -13.38 -4.46
C GLN A 114 18.54 -14.62 -3.56
N PHE A 115 19.78 -14.88 -3.13
CA PHE A 115 20.16 -16.18 -2.57
C PHE A 115 20.48 -16.16 -1.07
N ASN A 116 21.07 -15.09 -0.55
CA ASN A 116 21.59 -15.03 0.83
C ASN A 116 20.69 -14.23 1.78
N PHE A 117 19.87 -13.34 1.25
CA PHE A 117 18.93 -12.54 2.03
C PHE A 117 17.72 -13.39 2.43
N THR A 118 17.72 -13.81 3.69
CA THR A 118 16.79 -14.83 4.20
C THR A 118 15.82 -14.30 5.26
N VAL A 119 14.63 -14.90 5.33
CA VAL A 119 13.59 -14.63 6.34
C VAL A 119 13.06 -15.90 6.99
N PRO A 120 12.54 -15.82 8.22
CA PRO A 120 11.93 -16.96 8.89
C PRO A 120 10.68 -17.45 8.15
N CYS A 121 10.71 -18.70 7.70
CA CYS A 121 9.66 -19.35 6.94
C CYS A 121 9.19 -20.67 7.59
N ALA A 122 8.03 -21.16 7.16
CA ALA A 122 7.49 -22.42 7.65
C ALA A 122 8.35 -23.62 7.18
N LYS A 123 8.44 -24.66 8.03
CA LYS A 123 9.16 -25.90 7.71
C LYS A 123 8.62 -26.63 6.47
N THR A 124 7.37 -26.35 6.11
CA THR A 124 6.72 -26.88 4.91
C THR A 124 7.35 -26.36 3.62
N ILE A 125 7.97 -25.17 3.66
CA ILE A 125 8.65 -24.56 2.51
C ILE A 125 10.10 -25.07 2.46
N LYS A 126 10.83 -24.92 3.57
CA LYS A 126 12.22 -25.35 3.67
C LYS A 126 12.51 -25.95 5.04
N ALA A 127 13.29 -27.03 5.06
CA ALA A 127 13.66 -27.71 6.31
C ALA A 127 14.45 -26.80 7.26
N THR A 128 15.33 -25.98 6.70
CA THR A 128 15.95 -24.85 7.40
C THR A 128 14.89 -23.75 7.55
N LYS A 129 14.59 -23.33 8.78
CA LYS A 129 13.56 -22.31 9.09
C LYS A 129 13.78 -20.93 8.44
N ASN A 130 14.80 -20.75 7.61
CA ASN A 130 15.13 -19.52 6.90
C ASN A 130 15.07 -19.80 5.39
N CYS A 131 14.29 -18.98 4.67
CA CYS A 131 14.11 -19.05 3.22
C CYS A 131 14.65 -17.77 2.57
N SER A 132 15.37 -17.91 1.46
CA SER A 132 15.77 -16.81 0.57
C SER A 132 14.64 -16.48 -0.40
N PHE A 133 14.82 -15.45 -1.25
CA PHE A 133 13.85 -15.18 -2.31
C PHE A 133 13.75 -16.35 -3.29
N ASP A 134 14.88 -16.94 -3.65
CA ASP A 134 14.94 -18.12 -4.52
C ASP A 134 14.12 -19.31 -3.99
N ASP A 135 14.11 -19.53 -2.66
CA ASP A 135 13.30 -20.58 -2.04
C ASP A 135 11.79 -20.27 -2.04
N LEU A 136 11.43 -18.98 -1.99
CA LEU A 136 10.05 -18.51 -1.96
C LEU A 136 9.45 -18.32 -3.35
N CYS A 137 10.31 -18.20 -4.36
CA CYS A 137 9.91 -17.88 -5.70
C CYS A 137 9.42 -19.13 -6.46
N SER A 138 8.37 -18.95 -7.26
CA SER A 138 7.80 -19.98 -8.11
C SER A 138 7.82 -19.55 -9.56
N GLY A 139 8.41 -20.38 -10.43
CA GLY A 139 8.51 -20.10 -11.87
C GLY A 139 9.89 -19.58 -12.28
N ALA A 140 9.92 -18.65 -13.22
CA ALA A 140 11.14 -18.05 -13.73
C ALA A 140 11.64 -16.93 -12.79
N CYS A 141 12.48 -17.30 -11.82
CA CYS A 141 12.97 -16.42 -10.76
C CYS A 141 14.26 -15.66 -11.13
N ASN A 142 14.50 -15.49 -12.43
CA ASN A 142 15.80 -15.12 -12.97
C ASN A 142 15.80 -13.78 -13.71
N ASP A 143 14.81 -12.92 -13.46
CA ASP A 143 14.70 -11.58 -14.05
C ASP A 143 16.03 -10.81 -13.96
N ASN A 144 16.67 -10.83 -12.79
CA ASN A 144 17.91 -10.08 -12.54
C ASN A 144 19.18 -10.68 -13.19
N GLN A 145 19.12 -11.81 -13.89
CA GLN A 145 20.29 -12.41 -14.55
C GLN A 145 20.88 -11.54 -15.68
N VAL A 146 20.10 -10.61 -16.21
CA VAL A 146 20.55 -9.63 -17.21
C VAL A 146 21.75 -8.82 -16.69
N ILE A 147 21.77 -8.49 -15.40
CA ILE A 147 22.82 -7.65 -14.78
C ILE A 147 24.21 -8.32 -14.77
N PRO A 148 24.39 -9.53 -14.20
CA PRO A 148 25.69 -10.21 -14.23
C PRO A 148 26.17 -10.51 -15.64
N ILE A 149 25.26 -10.89 -16.55
CA ILE A 149 25.60 -11.13 -17.97
C ILE A 149 26.11 -9.85 -18.62
N PHE A 150 25.40 -8.74 -18.42
CA PHE A 150 25.82 -7.45 -18.94
C PHE A 150 27.17 -7.01 -18.35
N ASN A 151 27.37 -7.15 -17.03
CA ASN A 151 28.64 -6.82 -16.38
C ASN A 151 29.80 -7.65 -16.97
N LEU A 152 29.59 -8.95 -17.17
CA LEU A 152 30.58 -9.87 -17.74
C LEU A 152 31.07 -9.44 -19.12
N ILE A 153 30.17 -8.98 -19.98
CA ILE A 153 30.49 -8.59 -21.36
C ILE A 153 31.05 -7.17 -21.40
N TYR A 154 30.42 -6.25 -20.65
CA TYR A 154 30.77 -4.83 -20.65
C TYR A 154 32.19 -4.58 -20.12
N ARG A 155 32.63 -5.37 -19.13
CA ARG A 155 33.96 -5.23 -18.51
C ARG A 155 35.13 -5.63 -19.41
N ASN A 156 34.89 -6.47 -20.41
CA ASN A 156 35.93 -6.96 -21.31
C ASN A 156 35.85 -6.22 -22.65
N ALA A 157 36.83 -5.36 -22.92
CA ALA A 157 36.85 -4.52 -24.13
C ALA A 157 36.78 -5.34 -25.43
N THR A 158 37.39 -6.54 -25.46
CA THR A 158 37.33 -7.43 -26.64
C THR A 158 35.93 -8.01 -26.86
N GLN A 159 35.23 -8.39 -25.78
CA GLN A 159 33.87 -8.91 -25.87
C GLN A 159 32.87 -7.79 -26.16
N ARG A 160 33.03 -6.61 -25.55
CA ARG A 160 32.18 -5.44 -25.77
C ARG A 160 32.12 -5.00 -27.23
N LEU A 161 33.22 -5.17 -27.98
CA LEU A 161 33.32 -4.79 -29.40
C LEU A 161 33.13 -5.99 -30.33
N HIS A 162 32.84 -7.17 -29.79
CA HIS A 162 32.67 -8.37 -30.60
C HIS A 162 31.34 -8.31 -31.38
N PRO A 163 31.31 -8.67 -32.67
CA PRO A 163 30.10 -8.56 -33.49
C PRO A 163 28.91 -9.39 -32.99
N ASN A 164 29.18 -10.46 -32.24
CA ASN A 164 28.17 -11.33 -31.62
C ASN A 164 27.58 -10.75 -30.33
N PHE A 165 28.15 -9.68 -29.77
CA PHE A 165 27.67 -9.06 -28.54
C PHE A 165 27.34 -7.60 -28.82
N ARG A 166 26.04 -7.29 -28.94
CA ARG A 166 25.56 -5.93 -29.19
C ARG A 166 24.84 -5.43 -27.96
N LEU A 167 25.55 -4.62 -27.16
CA LEU A 167 25.01 -3.98 -25.96
C LEU A 167 24.24 -2.70 -26.31
N THR A 168 23.20 -2.88 -27.13
CA THR A 168 22.28 -1.83 -27.58
C THR A 168 21.14 -1.62 -26.57
N PHE A 169 20.35 -0.57 -26.76
CA PHE A 169 19.14 -0.28 -25.97
C PHE A 169 17.96 -0.06 -26.93
N PRO A 170 16.74 -0.57 -26.65
CA PRO A 170 16.28 -1.19 -25.39
C PRO A 170 16.52 -2.70 -25.29
N THR A 171 17.01 -3.33 -26.35
CA THR A 171 17.36 -4.76 -26.39
C THR A 171 18.86 -4.92 -26.59
N MET A 172 19.46 -5.88 -25.87
CA MET A 172 20.81 -6.36 -26.15
C MET A 172 20.76 -7.68 -26.91
N HIS A 173 21.67 -7.86 -27.86
CA HIS A 173 21.75 -9.10 -28.64
C HIS A 173 23.01 -9.87 -28.23
N LEU A 174 22.81 -11.10 -27.78
CA LEU A 174 23.85 -12.02 -27.40
C LEU A 174 23.77 -13.23 -28.33
N TYR A 175 24.73 -13.35 -29.25
CA TYR A 175 24.67 -14.30 -30.35
C TYR A 175 23.39 -14.13 -31.18
N ASN A 176 22.46 -15.08 -31.07
CA ASN A 176 21.20 -15.10 -31.80
C ASN A 176 19.99 -14.82 -30.89
N ASP A 177 20.25 -14.59 -29.60
CA ASP A 177 19.24 -14.33 -28.58
C ASP A 177 19.13 -12.83 -28.31
N GLU A 178 17.91 -12.38 -28.05
CA GLU A 178 17.61 -11.00 -27.71
C GLU A 178 17.15 -10.92 -26.26
N TYR A 179 17.77 -10.02 -25.49
CA TYR A 179 17.41 -9.76 -24.11
C TYR A 179 16.90 -8.33 -23.99
N TYR A 180 15.70 -8.16 -23.47
CA TYR A 180 15.14 -6.85 -23.19
C TYR A 180 15.79 -6.28 -21.92
N VAL A 181 16.56 -5.21 -22.08
CA VAL A 181 17.26 -4.53 -20.97
C VAL A 181 16.54 -3.27 -20.52
N GLY A 182 15.44 -2.91 -21.20
CA GLY A 182 14.65 -1.71 -20.93
C GLY A 182 13.98 -1.68 -19.55
N GLU A 183 13.70 -2.83 -18.94
CA GLU A 183 13.19 -2.88 -17.56
C GLU A 183 14.31 -2.56 -16.56
N HIS A 184 15.52 -3.07 -16.79
CA HIS A 184 16.61 -2.97 -15.84
C HIS A 184 17.39 -1.65 -15.92
N PHE A 185 17.49 -1.02 -17.10
CA PHE A 185 18.32 0.17 -17.28
C PHE A 185 17.47 1.41 -17.57
N ALA A 186 17.62 2.43 -16.73
CA ALA A 186 16.93 3.70 -16.86
C ALA A 186 17.91 4.90 -16.91
N GLY A 187 17.47 5.98 -17.57
CA GLY A 187 18.32 7.14 -17.85
C GLY A 187 19.51 6.81 -18.75
N VAL A 188 19.28 5.94 -19.74
CA VAL A 188 20.31 5.42 -20.64
C VAL A 188 20.72 6.49 -21.66
N GLN A 189 22.02 6.67 -21.85
CA GLN A 189 22.56 7.39 -23.00
C GLN A 189 23.29 6.42 -23.91
N ILE A 190 23.11 6.63 -25.21
CA ILE A 190 23.67 5.79 -26.27
C ILE A 190 24.76 6.60 -26.96
N ASP A 191 25.90 5.98 -27.21
CA ASP A 191 26.93 6.59 -28.06
C ASP A 191 26.45 6.62 -29.52
N ARG A 192 26.37 7.82 -30.10
CA ARG A 192 25.89 8.05 -31.47
C ARG A 192 26.73 7.34 -32.55
N LYS A 193 28.00 7.03 -32.26
CA LYS A 193 28.89 6.40 -33.23
C LYS A 193 28.75 4.88 -33.23
N THR A 194 28.62 4.28 -32.05
CA THR A 194 28.62 2.82 -31.89
C THR A 194 27.23 2.24 -31.68
N ASN A 195 26.22 3.07 -31.41
CA ASN A 195 24.88 2.68 -30.94
C ASN A 195 24.88 1.83 -29.66
N LEU A 196 26.00 1.80 -28.93
CA LEU A 196 26.12 1.04 -27.68
C LEU A 196 25.73 1.91 -26.49
N ILE A 197 25.28 1.24 -25.43
CA ILE A 197 25.04 1.86 -24.13
C ILE A 197 26.35 2.46 -23.60
N SER A 198 26.34 3.77 -23.33
CA SER A 198 27.50 4.52 -22.84
C SER A 198 27.30 5.03 -21.41
N HIS A 199 26.06 5.28 -21.02
CA HIS A 199 25.70 5.78 -19.69
C HIS A 199 24.42 5.13 -19.19
N VAL A 200 24.36 4.77 -17.91
CA VAL A 200 23.14 4.34 -17.21
C VAL A 200 23.04 5.08 -15.89
N LYS A 201 21.89 5.70 -15.62
CA LYS A 201 21.69 6.51 -14.40
C LYS A 201 21.07 5.71 -13.26
N VAL A 202 20.16 4.80 -13.58
CA VAL A 202 19.44 3.97 -12.62
C VAL A 202 19.42 2.53 -13.11
N ILE A 203 19.69 1.59 -12.20
CA ILE A 203 19.53 0.16 -12.43
C ILE A 203 18.41 -0.36 -11.54
N MET A 204 17.43 -1.05 -12.12
CA MET A 204 16.32 -1.67 -11.41
C MET A 204 16.56 -3.17 -11.25
N LEU A 205 16.40 -3.68 -10.04
CA LEU A 205 16.28 -5.10 -9.75
C LEU A 205 14.82 -5.45 -9.52
N TYR A 206 14.35 -6.54 -10.12
CA TYR A 206 12.98 -7.03 -10.00
C TYR A 206 12.94 -8.33 -9.22
N PHE A 207 12.00 -8.41 -8.29
CA PHE A 207 11.68 -9.62 -7.53
C PHE A 207 10.21 -9.90 -7.73
N ARG A 208 9.91 -10.76 -8.71
CA ARG A 208 8.55 -11.12 -9.12
C ARG A 208 8.32 -12.61 -8.86
N THR A 209 7.18 -12.93 -8.26
CA THR A 209 6.74 -14.32 -8.03
C THR A 209 5.25 -14.37 -7.72
N ASP A 210 4.65 -15.55 -7.68
CA ASP A 210 3.26 -15.72 -7.29
C ASP A 210 3.14 -16.08 -5.80
N ARG A 211 2.11 -15.54 -5.12
CA ARG A 211 1.79 -15.90 -3.73
C ARG A 211 0.97 -17.20 -3.74
N GLN A 212 1.58 -18.31 -4.14
CA GLN A 212 0.90 -19.60 -4.37
C GLN A 212 -0.07 -20.03 -3.26
N ASN A 213 0.30 -19.79 -1.99
CA ASN A 213 -0.48 -20.16 -0.82
C ASN A 213 -0.34 -19.07 0.27
N MET A 214 -1.28 -19.02 1.22
CA MET A 214 -1.23 -18.08 2.36
C MET A 214 0.10 -18.16 3.13
N VAL A 215 0.64 -19.37 3.33
CA VAL A 215 1.91 -19.58 4.04
C VAL A 215 3.10 -18.95 3.30
N VAL A 216 3.13 -19.04 1.97
CA VAL A 216 4.18 -18.43 1.13
C VAL A 216 3.96 -16.92 1.06
N GLY A 217 2.71 -16.47 0.94
CA GLY A 217 2.33 -15.05 0.97
C GLY A 217 2.79 -14.34 2.25
N ASP A 218 2.62 -14.98 3.41
CA ASP A 218 3.10 -14.46 4.69
C ASP A 218 4.64 -14.40 4.76
N ALA A 219 5.33 -15.39 4.20
CA ALA A 219 6.78 -15.39 4.14
C ALA A 219 7.31 -14.30 3.19
N LEU A 220 6.68 -14.11 2.03
CA LEU A 220 6.98 -13.03 1.08
C LEU A 220 6.74 -11.65 1.69
N LYS A 221 5.65 -11.49 2.46
CA LYS A 221 5.39 -10.24 3.19
C LYS A 221 6.49 -9.93 4.20
N ARG A 222 6.96 -10.92 4.96
CA ARG A 222 8.11 -10.74 5.88
C ARG A 222 9.40 -10.44 5.13
N TRP A 223 9.60 -11.04 3.95
CA TRP A 223 10.74 -10.76 3.09
C TRP A 223 10.72 -9.31 2.60
N GLU A 224 9.58 -8.84 2.14
CA GLU A 224 9.31 -7.44 1.77
C GLU A 224 9.58 -6.48 2.94
N GLU A 225 8.97 -6.71 4.10
CA GLU A 225 9.18 -5.90 5.32
C GLU A 225 10.66 -5.81 5.70
N LYS A 226 11.36 -6.95 5.72
CA LYS A 226 12.80 -6.98 6.03
C LYS A 226 13.63 -6.27 4.96
N LEU A 227 13.26 -6.37 3.69
CA LEU A 227 13.97 -5.71 2.59
C LEU A 227 13.80 -4.20 2.65
N ILE A 228 12.61 -3.72 3.00
CA ILE A 228 12.36 -2.28 3.22
C ILE A 228 13.29 -1.75 4.30
N ASP A 229 13.34 -2.42 5.46
CA ASP A 229 14.23 -2.06 6.56
C ASP A 229 15.70 -2.10 6.17
N PHE A 230 16.09 -3.09 5.35
CA PHE A 230 17.43 -3.20 4.80
C PHE A 230 17.75 -2.01 3.89
N THR A 231 16.86 -1.65 2.95
CA THR A 231 17.08 -0.53 2.04
C THR A 231 17.12 0.81 2.76
N ALA A 232 16.29 1.02 3.78
CA ALA A 232 16.27 2.24 4.58
C ALA A 232 17.57 2.45 5.38
N ASN A 233 18.20 1.37 5.83
CA ASN A 233 19.45 1.41 6.60
C ASN A 233 20.71 1.10 5.77
N TYR A 234 20.55 0.95 4.45
CA TYR A 234 21.66 0.60 3.58
C TYR A 234 22.67 1.75 3.48
N LYS A 235 23.92 1.47 3.85
CA LYS A 235 25.03 2.43 3.75
C LYS A 235 26.12 1.82 2.89
N ASN A 236 26.37 2.42 1.74
CA ASN A 236 27.44 2.04 0.84
C ASN A 236 28.10 3.32 0.28
N PRO A 237 29.44 3.40 0.21
CA PRO A 237 30.13 4.59 -0.32
C PRO A 237 29.87 4.84 -1.81
N LEU A 238 29.45 3.83 -2.58
CA LEU A 238 29.28 3.87 -4.03
C LEU A 238 27.81 3.99 -4.46
N LEU A 239 26.90 3.33 -3.75
CA LEU A 239 25.52 3.11 -4.20
C LEU A 239 24.50 3.63 -3.20
N ASN A 240 23.45 4.26 -3.71
CA ASN A 240 22.21 4.52 -3.01
C ASN A 240 21.12 3.58 -3.54
N ILE A 241 20.34 2.98 -2.65
CA ILE A 241 19.27 2.05 -3.02
C ILE A 241 17.95 2.51 -2.42
N SER A 242 16.86 2.20 -3.12
CA SER A 242 15.49 2.40 -2.66
C SER A 242 14.62 1.23 -3.13
N SER A 243 13.59 0.89 -2.36
CA SER A 243 12.66 -0.19 -2.71
C SER A 243 11.26 0.35 -2.98
N THR A 244 10.49 -0.32 -3.83
CA THR A 244 9.10 0.01 -4.14
C THR A 244 8.32 -1.28 -4.40
N SER A 245 7.10 -1.36 -3.88
CA SER A 245 6.20 -2.49 -4.04
C SER A 245 4.76 -2.08 -3.72
N ASP A 246 3.79 -2.86 -4.19
CA ASP A 246 2.37 -2.63 -3.90
C ASP A 246 2.06 -2.69 -2.39
N GLY A 247 2.79 -3.55 -1.66
CA GLY A 247 2.69 -3.68 -0.20
C GLY A 247 3.11 -2.41 0.52
N ILE A 248 4.24 -1.80 0.12
CA ILE A 248 4.74 -0.54 0.67
C ILE A 248 3.72 0.58 0.48
N VAL A 249 3.20 0.74 -0.74
CA VAL A 249 2.23 1.82 -1.03
C VAL A 249 0.97 1.63 -0.19
N SER A 250 0.46 0.40 -0.08
CA SER A 250 -0.72 0.08 0.73
C SER A 250 -0.50 0.38 2.21
N GLN A 251 0.67 0.01 2.74
CA GLN A 251 1.05 0.29 4.12
C GLN A 251 1.21 1.79 4.38
N GLU A 252 1.76 2.54 3.43
CA GLU A 252 1.97 3.99 3.57
C GLU A 252 0.64 4.75 3.58
N VAL A 253 -0.29 4.38 2.70
CA VAL A 253 -1.67 4.94 2.70
C VAL A 253 -2.34 4.68 4.05
N ARG A 254 -2.25 3.46 4.58
CA ARG A 254 -2.81 3.10 5.89
C ARG A 254 -2.15 3.86 7.03
N ARG A 255 -0.82 4.01 7.01
CA ARG A 255 -0.07 4.77 8.02
C ARG A 255 -0.51 6.24 8.06
N ASN A 256 -0.68 6.86 6.90
CA ASN A 256 -1.20 8.22 6.79
C ASN A 256 -2.62 8.33 7.36
N GLY A 257 -3.50 7.39 7.03
CA GLY A 257 -4.86 7.34 7.61
C GLY A 257 -4.85 7.21 9.13
N MET A 258 -4.02 6.32 9.69
CA MET A 258 -3.91 6.12 11.14
C MET A 258 -3.30 7.32 11.86
N SER A 259 -2.43 8.09 11.19
CA SER A 259 -1.82 9.30 11.75
C SER A 259 -2.84 10.42 11.97
N CYS A 260 -4.01 10.36 11.32
CA CYS A 260 -5.11 11.32 11.49
C CYS A 260 -6.00 11.03 12.71
N VAL A 261 -6.03 9.80 13.23
CA VAL A 261 -6.86 9.38 14.37
C VAL A 261 -6.70 10.27 15.62
N PRO A 262 -5.49 10.66 16.07
CA PRO A 262 -5.36 11.53 17.25
C PRO A 262 -5.97 12.93 17.04
N PHE A 263 -5.96 13.46 15.82
CA PHE A 263 -6.57 14.76 15.52
C PHE A 263 -8.11 14.70 15.58
N PHE A 264 -8.70 13.56 15.21
CA PHE A 264 -10.13 13.33 15.39
C PHE A 264 -10.53 13.40 16.87
N ASN A 265 -9.76 12.79 17.77
CA ASN A 265 -10.00 12.87 19.22
C ASN A 265 -9.92 14.32 19.73
N LEU A 266 -8.92 15.09 19.26
CA LEU A 266 -8.80 16.50 19.62
C LEU A 266 -10.03 17.31 19.16
N SER A 267 -10.54 17.03 17.96
CA SER A 267 -11.74 17.72 17.44
C SER A 267 -12.97 17.47 18.32
N ILE A 268 -13.17 16.24 18.81
CA ILE A 268 -14.28 15.90 19.73
C ILE A 268 -14.16 16.68 21.04
N VAL A 269 -12.94 16.78 21.60
CA VAL A 269 -12.69 17.53 22.84
C VAL A 269 -12.96 19.03 22.65
N LEU A 270 -12.55 19.61 21.52
CA LEU A 270 -12.80 21.02 21.21
C LEU A 270 -14.30 21.30 21.02
N VAL A 271 -15.02 20.40 20.37
CA VAL A 271 -16.49 20.50 20.26
C VAL A 271 -17.11 20.42 21.64
N PHE A 272 -16.72 19.46 22.48
CA PHE A 272 -17.21 19.30 23.85
C PHE A 272 -16.99 20.54 24.72
N SER A 273 -15.80 21.14 24.68
CA SER A 273 -15.52 22.36 25.43
C SER A 273 -16.35 23.55 24.93
N SER A 274 -16.51 23.69 23.61
CA SER A 274 -17.31 24.76 23.00
C SER A 274 -18.80 24.66 23.30
N PHE A 275 -19.36 23.44 23.35
CA PHE A 275 -20.76 23.24 23.75
C PHE A 275 -20.97 23.49 25.24
N SER A 276 -20.04 23.03 26.07
CA SER A 276 -20.11 23.22 27.53
C SER A 276 -20.04 24.70 27.93
N SER A 277 -19.30 25.54 27.20
CA SER A 277 -19.17 26.97 27.46
C SER A 277 -20.36 27.80 26.95
N GLN A 278 -20.96 27.44 25.81
CA GLN A 278 -22.08 28.19 25.21
C GLN A 278 -23.43 28.01 25.93
N ILE A 279 -23.63 26.91 26.65
CA ILE A 279 -24.90 26.62 27.35
C ILE A 279 -25.00 27.44 28.66
N GLY A 280 -23.92 28.09 29.10
CA GLY A 280 -23.82 28.75 30.41
C GLY A 280 -24.01 30.26 30.39
N ASP A 281 -25.25 30.72 30.55
CA ASP A 281 -25.55 32.00 31.23
C ASP A 281 -26.61 31.87 32.35
N SER A 282 -27.33 30.74 32.47
CA SER A 282 -28.49 30.63 33.39
C SER A 282 -28.59 29.32 34.20
N THR A 283 -27.71 28.33 33.99
CA THR A 283 -27.83 26.97 34.57
C THR A 283 -26.55 26.53 35.27
N SER A 284 -26.68 25.63 36.26
CA SER A 284 -25.53 25.04 36.98
C SER A 284 -24.61 24.27 36.01
N LEU A 285 -23.29 24.42 36.21
CA LEU A 285 -22.23 23.83 35.40
C LEU A 285 -22.43 22.32 35.15
N SER A 286 -22.91 21.59 36.16
CA SER A 286 -23.15 20.14 36.06
C SER A 286 -24.20 19.77 35.00
N HIS A 287 -25.24 20.58 34.82
CA HIS A 287 -26.27 20.32 33.80
C HIS A 287 -25.74 20.59 32.39
N ASN A 288 -24.91 21.62 32.23
CA ASN A 288 -24.33 21.99 30.94
C ASN A 288 -23.37 20.92 30.42
N VAL A 289 -22.56 20.36 31.33
CA VAL A 289 -21.65 19.25 31.01
C VAL A 289 -22.41 17.99 30.58
N VAL A 290 -23.49 17.63 31.28
CA VAL A 290 -24.31 16.46 30.91
C VAL A 290 -25.00 16.65 29.57
N MET A 291 -25.53 17.85 29.29
CA MET A 291 -26.17 18.16 28.01
C MET A 291 -25.16 18.16 26.86
N ALA A 292 -23.97 18.73 27.05
CA ALA A 292 -22.89 18.69 26.06
C ALA A 292 -22.42 17.25 25.78
N PHE A 293 -22.32 16.42 26.82
CA PHE A 293 -21.97 15.01 26.67
C PHE A 293 -23.01 14.25 25.84
N LEU A 294 -24.30 14.36 26.20
CA LEU A 294 -25.37 13.70 25.46
C LEU A 294 -25.50 14.22 24.02
N GLY A 295 -25.24 15.51 23.80
CA GLY A 295 -25.23 16.13 22.47
C GLY A 295 -24.14 15.59 21.53
N ILE A 296 -23.01 15.12 22.06
CA ILE A 296 -21.91 14.54 21.29
C ILE A 296 -22.04 13.03 21.14
N VAL A 297 -22.49 12.36 22.20
CA VAL A 297 -22.71 10.91 22.19
C VAL A 297 -23.75 10.52 21.15
N GLY A 298 -24.79 11.32 20.94
CA GLY A 298 -25.82 11.05 19.92
C GLY A 298 -25.25 10.86 18.50
N PRO A 299 -24.55 11.86 17.92
CA PRO A 299 -23.89 11.71 16.62
C PRO A 299 -22.85 10.59 16.58
N LEU A 300 -22.07 10.39 17.64
CA LEU A 300 -21.08 9.30 17.70
C LEU A 300 -21.74 7.92 17.67
N MET A 301 -22.86 7.75 18.38
CA MET A 301 -23.66 6.53 18.32
C MET A 301 -24.23 6.32 16.92
N ALA A 302 -24.70 7.37 16.25
CA ALA A 302 -25.18 7.27 14.87
C ALA A 302 -24.07 6.81 13.91
N VAL A 303 -22.86 7.39 14.01
CA VAL A 303 -21.69 6.95 13.22
C VAL A 303 -21.31 5.50 13.53
N GLY A 304 -21.40 5.08 14.80
CA GLY A 304 -21.13 3.69 15.18
C GLY A 304 -22.14 2.67 14.66
N THR A 305 -23.32 3.13 14.22
CA THR A 305 -24.37 2.25 13.65
C THR A 305 -24.37 2.14 12.13
N THR A 306 -23.74 3.08 11.44
CA THR A 306 -23.60 3.08 9.98
C THR A 306 -22.40 2.27 9.54
#